data_AF-A0A7J2XXQ3-F1
#
_entry.id   AF-A0A7J2XXQ3-F1
#
_cell.length_a   1.000
_cell.length_b   1.000
_cell.length_c   1.000
_cell.angle_alpha   90.00
_cell.angle_beta   90.00
_cell.angle_gamma   90.00
#
_symmetry.space_group_name_H-M   'P 1'
#
loop_
_entity.id
_entity.type
_entity.pdbx_description
1 polymer ?
#
loop_
_entity_poly.entity_id
_entity_poly.type
_entity_poly.pdbx_seq_one_letter_code
_entity_poly.pdbx_strand_id
1 'polypeptide(L)'
;ITHYQILASLEKVMKLRKELILAVVDDEMNVTYYEIEKFSPKPKESSLKDIPEKSGILIGDRVLIFEDPSGLYSKGFWGHPIGIEKPEPFKDYEQPLQLPLIEALYLVSRGKLRVRDPKGNIMGLEELRRIFSVVRDNAEVKEKVFSYWRDLGYIPKAGSKYGVDYMIYERGPGLEHAPYLCIASDVRGKVRPIDLIRAGRLATSVRKELVVSLVSGEEVLSYKLRWFKP
;
A
#
# COMPACT_ATOMS: atom_id res chain seq x y z
N ILE A 1 4.97 -21.32 -8.32
CA ILE A 1 5.44 -21.32 -6.91
C ILE A 1 4.53 -20.40 -6.07
N THR A 2 4.20 -20.78 -4.84
CA THR A 2 3.45 -19.92 -3.91
C THR A 2 4.38 -19.01 -3.14
N HIS A 3 3.86 -17.91 -2.59
CA HIS A 3 4.67 -17.03 -1.73
C HIS A 3 5.15 -17.74 -0.46
N TYR A 4 4.34 -18.65 0.10
CA TYR A 4 4.73 -19.53 1.21
C TYR A 4 6.02 -20.32 0.90
N GLN A 5 6.10 -20.92 -0.30
CA GLN A 5 7.29 -21.66 -0.74
C GLN A 5 8.52 -20.75 -0.85
N ILE A 6 8.35 -19.49 -1.26
CA ILE A 6 9.44 -18.50 -1.27
C ILE A 6 9.90 -18.19 0.15
N LEU A 7 8.97 -17.87 1.06
CA LEU A 7 9.31 -17.56 2.46
C LEU A 7 10.04 -18.73 3.14
N ALA A 8 9.56 -19.96 2.96
CA ALA A 8 10.21 -21.15 3.49
C ALA A 8 11.63 -21.36 2.91
N SER A 9 11.84 -20.98 1.65
CA SER A 9 13.17 -21.03 1.02
C SER A 9 14.08 -19.91 1.56
N LEU A 10 13.56 -18.70 1.75
CA LEU A 10 14.27 -17.58 2.37
C LEU A 10 14.79 -17.95 3.77
N GLU A 11 13.95 -18.55 4.62
CA GLU A 11 14.36 -18.97 5.95
C GLU A 11 15.51 -19.99 5.93
N LYS A 12 15.49 -20.91 4.96
CA LYS A 12 16.58 -21.89 4.80
C LYS A 12 17.87 -21.22 4.35
N VAL A 13 17.84 -20.37 3.32
CA VAL A 13 19.06 -19.73 2.81
C VAL A 13 19.66 -18.73 3.81
N MET A 14 18.83 -18.04 4.60
CA MET A 14 19.29 -17.14 5.66
C MET A 14 20.12 -17.88 6.72
N LYS A 15 19.68 -19.08 7.14
CA LYS A 15 20.45 -19.93 8.08
C LYS A 15 21.80 -20.36 7.51
N LEU A 16 21.86 -20.52 6.19
CA LEU A 16 23.08 -20.89 5.45
C LEU A 16 23.94 -19.67 5.05
N ARG A 17 23.51 -18.44 5.37
CA ARG A 17 24.14 -17.19 4.92
C ARG A 17 24.32 -17.15 3.40
N LYS A 18 23.29 -17.58 2.68
CA LYS A 18 23.20 -17.57 1.21
C LYS A 18 22.07 -16.66 0.74
N GLU A 19 22.17 -16.22 -0.50
CA GLU A 19 21.13 -15.46 -1.19
C GLU A 19 20.16 -16.42 -1.89
N LEU A 20 18.90 -16.01 -2.02
CA LEU A 20 17.90 -16.73 -2.80
C LEU A 20 17.76 -16.07 -4.16
N ILE A 21 18.16 -16.78 -5.21
CA ILE A 21 17.96 -16.36 -6.60
C ILE A 21 16.83 -17.20 -7.21
N LEU A 22 15.84 -16.53 -7.79
CA LEU A 22 14.78 -17.13 -8.59
C LEU A 22 15.13 -16.98 -10.07
N ALA A 23 15.33 -18.11 -10.75
CA ALA A 23 15.46 -18.16 -12.20
C ALA A 23 14.07 -18.39 -12.83
N VAL A 24 13.73 -17.54 -13.81
CA VAL A 24 12.47 -17.58 -14.55
C VAL A 24 12.80 -17.87 -16.00
N VAL A 25 12.28 -18.97 -16.53
CA VAL A 25 12.44 -19.36 -17.93
C VAL A 25 11.15 -19.01 -18.66
N ASP A 26 11.25 -18.24 -19.74
CA ASP A 26 10.11 -17.90 -20.60
C ASP A 26 9.90 -18.93 -21.72
N ASP A 27 8.85 -18.74 -22.51
CA ASP A 27 8.48 -19.65 -23.60
C ASP A 27 9.51 -19.68 -24.75
N GLU A 28 10.40 -18.68 -24.82
CA GLU A 28 11.51 -18.58 -25.77
C GLU A 28 12.83 -19.13 -25.20
N MET A 29 12.79 -19.78 -24.03
CA MET A 29 13.95 -20.32 -23.30
C MET A 29 14.92 -19.25 -22.77
N ASN A 30 14.53 -17.97 -22.73
CA ASN A 30 15.33 -16.96 -22.07
C ASN A 30 15.22 -17.11 -20.56
N VAL A 31 16.34 -16.92 -19.86
CA VAL A 31 16.40 -16.99 -18.40
C VAL A 31 16.59 -15.60 -17.81
N THR A 32 15.67 -15.19 -16.94
CA THR A 32 15.80 -13.97 -16.13
C THR A 32 15.96 -14.33 -14.66
N TYR A 33 16.89 -13.69 -13.99
CA TYR A 33 17.19 -13.94 -12.57
C TYR A 33 16.66 -12.82 -11.70
N TYR A 34 16.17 -13.19 -10.51
CA TYR A 34 15.68 -12.26 -9.51
C TYR A 34 16.24 -12.62 -8.13
N GLU A 35 16.86 -11.65 -7.48
CA GLU A 35 17.21 -11.76 -6.07
C GLU A 35 15.95 -11.55 -5.22
N ILE A 36 15.79 -12.43 -4.23
CA ILE A 36 14.74 -12.32 -3.22
C ILE A 36 15.39 -12.12 -1.86
N GLU A 37 15.03 -11.03 -1.19
CA GLU A 37 15.56 -10.67 0.12
C GLU A 37 14.41 -10.56 1.13
N LYS A 38 14.53 -11.19 2.31
CA LYS A 38 13.56 -10.98 3.39
C LYS A 38 13.54 -9.49 3.76
N PHE A 39 12.35 -8.94 3.95
CA PHE A 39 12.20 -7.52 4.26
C PHE A 39 11.31 -7.29 5.46
N SER A 40 11.79 -6.47 6.39
CA SER A 40 11.07 -6.04 7.57
C SER A 40 11.26 -4.53 7.71
N PRO A 41 10.27 -3.71 7.28
CA PRO A 41 10.34 -2.26 7.43
C PRO A 41 10.45 -1.87 8.91
N LYS A 42 11.32 -0.89 9.20
CA LYS A 42 11.49 -0.38 10.57
C LYS A 42 10.36 0.61 10.88
N PRO A 43 9.73 0.54 12.07
CA PRO A 43 8.73 1.53 12.47
C PRO A 43 9.27 2.96 12.37
N LYS A 44 8.42 3.87 11.92
CA LYS A 44 8.63 5.32 11.86
C LYS A 44 7.64 6.01 12.78
N GLU A 45 7.92 7.27 13.10
CA GLU A 45 6.99 8.10 13.85
C GLU A 45 5.69 8.26 13.07
N SER A 46 4.58 7.82 13.67
CA SER A 46 3.26 7.89 13.05
C SER A 46 2.59 9.22 13.40
N SER A 47 2.19 9.98 12.38
CA SER A 47 1.44 11.23 12.56
C SER A 47 -0.03 11.04 12.95
N LEU A 48 -0.48 9.79 13.13
CA LEU A 48 -1.89 9.48 13.42
C LEU A 48 -2.40 10.18 14.69
N LYS A 49 -1.55 10.39 15.69
CA LYS A 49 -1.91 11.07 16.94
C LYS A 49 -2.34 12.52 16.69
N ASP A 50 -1.71 13.19 15.74
CA ASP A 50 -1.93 14.60 15.41
C ASP A 50 -3.12 14.82 14.46
N ILE A 51 -3.69 13.73 13.94
CA ILE A 51 -4.85 13.77 13.05
C ILE A 51 -6.10 14.14 13.85
N PRO A 52 -6.79 15.24 13.49
CA PRO A 52 -8.07 15.61 14.11
C PRO A 52 -9.17 14.62 13.72
N GLU A 53 -10.20 14.50 14.58
CA GLU A 53 -11.42 13.79 14.20
C GLU A 53 -12.18 14.58 13.14
N LYS A 54 -12.63 13.90 12.08
CA LYS A 54 -13.36 14.51 10.96
C LYS A 54 -14.63 13.73 10.64
N SER A 55 -15.49 14.35 9.83
CA SER A 55 -16.66 13.69 9.26
C SER A 55 -16.68 13.82 7.74
N GLY A 56 -17.21 12.81 7.06
CA GLY A 56 -17.27 12.78 5.61
C GLY A 56 -18.49 12.04 5.09
N ILE A 57 -18.78 12.25 3.81
CA ILE A 57 -19.89 11.63 3.10
C ILE A 57 -19.34 10.65 2.06
N LEU A 58 -19.82 9.41 2.08
CA LEU A 58 -19.49 8.41 1.06
C LEU A 58 -20.26 8.71 -0.24
N ILE A 59 -19.51 8.91 -1.32
CA ILE A 59 -20.04 9.09 -2.68
C ILE A 59 -19.23 8.18 -3.62
N GLY A 60 -19.88 7.14 -4.15
CA GLY A 60 -19.20 6.12 -4.96
C GLY A 60 -18.20 5.33 -4.12
N ASP A 61 -16.93 5.27 -4.55
CA ASP A 61 -15.82 4.62 -3.85
C ASP A 61 -14.94 5.60 -3.05
N ARG A 62 -15.46 6.79 -2.74
CA ARG A 62 -14.72 7.87 -2.06
C ARG A 62 -15.50 8.50 -0.93
N VAL A 63 -14.78 8.92 0.10
CA VAL A 63 -15.33 9.74 1.19
C VAL A 63 -14.90 11.18 0.98
N LEU A 64 -15.87 12.08 0.86
CA LEU A 64 -15.63 13.52 0.72
C LEU A 64 -15.70 14.21 2.09
N ILE A 65 -14.68 15.02 2.38
CA ILE A 65 -14.60 15.88 3.57
C ILE A 65 -14.84 17.30 3.11
N PHE A 66 -16.07 17.78 3.26
CA PHE A 66 -16.46 19.14 2.89
C PHE A 66 -16.15 20.14 3.99
N GLU A 67 -16.51 19.81 5.22
CA GLU A 67 -16.35 20.68 6.37
C GLU A 67 -14.99 20.44 7.03
N ASP A 68 -14.22 21.52 7.17
CA ASP A 68 -12.93 21.54 7.84
C ASP A 68 -11.97 20.41 7.38
N PRO A 69 -11.54 20.39 6.10
CA PRO A 69 -10.58 19.39 5.60
C PRO A 69 -9.16 19.51 6.19
N SER A 70 -8.87 20.58 6.95
CA SER A 70 -7.56 20.87 7.51
C SER A 70 -7.02 19.74 8.39
N GLY A 71 -5.69 19.60 8.45
CA GLY A 71 -4.98 18.61 9.26
C GLY A 71 -4.91 17.22 8.64
N LEU A 72 -5.85 16.81 7.78
CA LEU A 72 -5.80 15.48 7.15
C LEU A 72 -4.63 15.36 6.18
N TYR A 73 -4.57 16.25 5.18
CA TYR A 73 -3.48 16.23 4.20
C TYR A 73 -2.17 16.74 4.81
N SER A 74 -2.20 17.89 5.49
CA SER A 74 -0.99 18.54 6.03
C SER A 74 -0.25 17.66 7.03
N LYS A 75 -0.93 16.90 7.90
CA LYS A 75 -0.27 16.10 8.94
C LYS A 75 -0.08 14.63 8.57
N GLY A 76 -0.99 14.07 7.76
CA GLY A 76 -1.01 12.63 7.49
C GLY A 76 -0.92 12.24 6.02
N PHE A 77 -0.87 13.22 5.13
CA PHE A 77 -1.04 13.06 3.69
C PHE A 77 -2.32 12.28 3.36
N TRP A 78 -3.41 12.50 4.09
CA TRP A 78 -4.68 11.83 3.84
C TRP A 78 -5.48 12.55 2.75
N GLY A 79 -6.14 11.75 1.91
CA GLY A 79 -6.96 12.22 0.81
C GLY A 79 -6.17 12.95 -0.27
N HIS A 80 -6.93 13.67 -1.09
CA HIS A 80 -6.43 14.54 -2.14
C HIS A 80 -7.38 15.75 -2.26
N PRO A 81 -6.90 17.01 -2.22
CA PRO A 81 -7.75 18.18 -2.41
C PRO A 81 -8.34 18.23 -3.82
N ILE A 82 -9.65 18.41 -3.90
CA ILE A 82 -10.35 18.48 -5.20
C ILE A 82 -9.87 19.72 -5.97
N GLY A 83 -9.57 19.54 -7.27
CA GLY A 83 -9.12 20.62 -8.15
C GLY A 83 -7.63 20.95 -8.07
N ILE A 84 -6.87 20.32 -7.14
CA ILE A 84 -5.43 20.54 -7.00
C ILE A 84 -4.68 19.38 -7.62
N GLU A 85 -3.91 19.59 -8.69
CA GLU A 85 -3.18 18.49 -9.35
C GLU A 85 -2.06 17.92 -8.47
N LYS A 86 -1.24 18.82 -7.90
CA LYS A 86 -0.05 18.49 -7.10
C LYS A 86 -0.08 19.26 -5.79
N PRO A 87 -0.67 18.68 -4.74
CA PRO A 87 -0.74 19.36 -3.45
C PRO A 87 0.64 19.43 -2.79
N GLU A 88 0.98 20.60 -2.24
CA GLU A 88 2.24 20.90 -1.57
C GLU A 88 2.28 20.20 -0.20
N PRO A 89 3.41 19.57 0.18
CA PRO A 89 3.54 18.93 1.49
C PRO A 89 3.20 19.88 2.65
N PHE A 90 2.57 19.34 3.70
CA PHE A 90 2.27 20.06 4.94
C PHE A 90 1.32 21.26 4.81
N LYS A 91 0.75 21.51 3.63
CA LYS A 91 -0.22 22.59 3.40
C LYS A 91 -1.63 22.17 3.79
N ASP A 92 -2.32 23.05 4.52
CA ASP A 92 -3.76 22.97 4.70
C ASP A 92 -4.48 23.53 3.48
N TYR A 93 -5.56 22.85 3.10
CA TYR A 93 -6.40 23.20 1.96
C TYR A 93 -7.80 23.53 2.47
N GLU A 94 -8.41 24.56 1.91
CA GLU A 94 -9.82 24.90 2.17
C GLU A 94 -10.76 24.10 1.26
N GLN A 95 -10.25 23.61 0.12
CA GLN A 95 -11.01 22.77 -0.79
C GLN A 95 -11.37 21.44 -0.13
N PRO A 96 -12.54 20.85 -0.47
CA PRO A 96 -12.90 19.53 0.01
C PRO A 96 -11.83 18.49 -0.32
N LEU A 97 -11.56 17.60 0.63
CA LEU A 97 -10.69 16.44 0.41
C LEU A 97 -11.51 15.25 -0.05
N GLN A 98 -10.99 14.53 -1.03
CA GLN A 98 -11.50 13.21 -1.40
C GLN A 98 -10.55 12.11 -0.90
N LEU A 99 -11.06 11.25 -0.05
CA LEU A 99 -10.33 10.08 0.46
C LEU A 99 -10.71 8.85 -0.35
N PRO A 100 -9.74 8.10 -0.89
CA PRO A 100 -10.00 6.73 -1.32
C PRO A 100 -10.59 5.92 -0.16
N LEU A 101 -11.54 5.02 -0.45
CA LEU A 101 -12.22 4.24 0.60
C LEU A 101 -11.25 3.47 1.52
N ILE A 102 -10.10 3.02 1.02
CA ILE A 102 -9.06 2.37 1.82
C ILE A 102 -8.45 3.26 2.92
N GLU A 103 -8.27 4.55 2.62
CA GLU A 103 -7.79 5.53 3.60
C GLU A 103 -8.88 5.83 4.63
N ALA A 104 -10.13 5.94 4.17
CA ALA A 104 -11.28 6.15 5.03
C ALA A 104 -11.49 4.97 5.99
N LEU A 105 -11.39 3.73 5.51
CA LEU A 105 -11.47 2.51 6.33
C LEU A 105 -10.47 2.56 7.48
N TYR A 106 -9.21 2.88 7.18
CA TYR A 106 -8.18 3.01 8.20
C TYR A 106 -8.48 4.13 9.20
N LEU A 107 -8.90 5.30 8.75
CA LEU A 107 -9.22 6.41 9.66
C LEU A 107 -10.45 6.11 10.53
N VAL A 108 -11.46 5.43 9.99
CA VAL A 108 -12.63 4.96 10.75
C VAL A 108 -12.22 3.93 11.79
N SER A 109 -11.38 2.95 11.43
CA SER A 109 -10.91 1.93 12.37
C SER A 109 -10.02 2.49 13.48
N ARG A 110 -9.47 3.70 13.29
CA ARG A 110 -8.68 4.44 14.28
C ARG A 110 -9.49 5.54 15.00
N GLY A 111 -10.80 5.63 14.76
CA GLY A 111 -11.68 6.63 15.38
C GLY A 111 -11.42 8.07 14.93
N LYS A 112 -10.71 8.28 13.82
CA LYS A 112 -10.36 9.62 13.29
C LYS A 112 -11.33 10.13 12.24
N LEU A 113 -12.21 9.27 11.72
CA LEU A 113 -13.18 9.64 10.70
C LEU A 113 -14.54 9.02 11.00
N ARG A 114 -15.60 9.82 10.90
CA ARG A 114 -16.99 9.37 10.90
C ARG A 114 -17.56 9.50 9.50
N VAL A 115 -18.03 8.40 8.92
CA VAL A 115 -18.57 8.38 7.55
C VAL A 115 -20.08 8.32 7.60
N ARG A 116 -20.73 9.09 6.72
CA ARG A 116 -22.17 9.06 6.49
C ARG A 116 -22.49 8.74 5.04
N ASP A 117 -23.66 8.16 4.78
CA ASP A 117 -24.21 8.06 3.44
C ASP A 117 -24.78 9.43 2.97
N PRO A 118 -25.18 9.58 1.69
CA PRO A 118 -25.79 10.81 1.19
C PRO A 118 -27.13 11.19 1.86
N LYS A 119 -27.76 10.26 2.58
CA LYS A 119 -29.00 10.50 3.35
C LYS A 119 -28.72 10.95 4.79
N GLY A 120 -27.44 10.99 5.20
CA GLY A 120 -26.99 11.39 6.53
C GLY A 120 -26.88 10.25 7.55
N ASN A 121 -27.12 9.00 7.16
CA ASN A 121 -27.01 7.85 8.05
C ASN A 121 -25.54 7.54 8.34
N ILE A 122 -25.18 7.28 9.60
CA ILE A 122 -23.83 6.88 9.98
C ILE A 122 -23.54 5.47 9.45
N MET A 123 -22.40 5.31 8.78
CA MET A 123 -21.96 4.03 8.23
C MET A 123 -20.93 3.36 9.15
N GLY A 124 -21.14 2.09 9.44
CA GLY A 124 -20.21 1.29 10.26
C GLY A 124 -19.01 0.79 9.46
N LEU A 125 -17.94 0.39 10.15
CA LEU A 125 -16.72 -0.13 9.51
C LEU A 125 -17.01 -1.36 8.62
N GLU A 126 -17.82 -2.30 9.08
CA GLU A 126 -18.20 -3.50 8.31
C GLU A 126 -19.04 -3.17 7.07
N GLU A 127 -19.80 -2.09 7.09
CA GLU A 127 -20.54 -1.62 5.92
C GLU A 127 -19.59 -1.05 4.87
N LEU A 128 -18.65 -0.21 5.29
CA LEU A 128 -17.61 0.32 4.40
C LEU A 128 -16.73 -0.80 3.82
N ARG A 129 -16.41 -1.83 4.61
CA ARG A 129 -15.66 -3.02 4.14
C ARG A 129 -16.42 -3.77 3.06
N ARG A 130 -17.73 -3.98 3.24
CA ARG A 130 -18.59 -4.60 2.22
C ARG A 130 -18.56 -3.80 0.92
N ILE A 131 -18.68 -2.47 1.00
CA ILE A 131 -18.58 -1.62 -0.20
C ILE A 131 -17.21 -1.74 -0.85
N PHE A 132 -16.14 -1.70 -0.05
CA PHE A 132 -14.77 -1.85 -0.55
C PHE A 132 -14.53 -3.20 -1.24
N SER A 133 -15.12 -4.28 -0.72
CA SER A 133 -15.02 -5.62 -1.28
C SER A 133 -15.71 -5.76 -2.65
N VAL A 134 -16.75 -4.97 -2.91
CA VAL A 134 -17.43 -4.94 -4.21
C VAL A 134 -16.60 -4.20 -5.26
N VAL A 135 -15.89 -3.15 -4.86
CA VAL A 135 -15.14 -2.29 -5.79
C VAL A 135 -13.67 -2.69 -5.98
N ARG A 136 -13.11 -3.54 -5.12
CA ARG A 136 -11.69 -3.94 -5.16
C ARG A 136 -11.49 -5.44 -4.97
N ASP A 137 -10.78 -6.05 -5.91
CA ASP A 137 -10.26 -7.41 -5.75
C ASP A 137 -9.30 -7.51 -4.56
N ASN A 138 -9.33 -8.63 -3.84
CA ASN A 138 -8.49 -8.89 -2.67
C ASN A 138 -8.60 -7.77 -1.61
N ALA A 139 -9.79 -7.20 -1.44
CA ALA A 139 -10.04 -6.07 -0.55
C ALA A 139 -9.49 -6.28 0.87
N GLU A 140 -9.77 -7.43 1.49
CA GLU A 140 -9.28 -7.73 2.85
C GLU A 140 -7.75 -7.73 2.92
N VAL A 141 -7.08 -8.38 1.97
CA VAL A 141 -5.62 -8.42 1.90
C VAL A 141 -5.05 -7.01 1.72
N LYS A 142 -5.67 -6.21 0.85
CA LYS A 142 -5.28 -4.82 0.60
C LYS A 142 -5.47 -3.94 1.83
N GLU A 143 -6.54 -4.12 2.59
CA GLU A 143 -6.81 -3.39 3.83
C GLU A 143 -5.81 -3.75 4.93
N LYS A 144 -5.53 -5.04 5.13
CA LYS A 144 -4.53 -5.51 6.09
C LYS A 144 -3.13 -4.96 5.76
N VAL A 145 -2.71 -5.03 4.50
CA VAL A 145 -1.41 -4.48 4.06
C VAL A 145 -1.36 -2.95 4.19
N PHE A 146 -2.43 -2.24 3.82
CA PHE A 146 -2.49 -0.79 3.98
C PHE A 146 -2.35 -0.38 5.46
N SER A 147 -3.08 -1.06 6.33
CA SER A 147 -3.05 -0.81 7.77
C SER A 147 -1.69 -1.11 8.37
N TYR A 148 -1.07 -2.24 8.00
CA TYR A 148 0.30 -2.60 8.40
C TYR A 148 1.30 -1.48 8.11
N TRP A 149 1.28 -0.95 6.88
CA TRP A 149 2.20 0.12 6.49
C TRP A 149 1.91 1.44 7.23
N ARG A 150 0.64 1.81 7.41
CA ARG A 150 0.26 3.01 8.17
C ARG A 150 0.59 2.91 9.67
N ASP A 151 0.43 1.74 10.26
CA ASP A 151 0.75 1.47 11.66
C ASP A 151 2.24 1.58 11.92
N LEU A 152 3.05 1.19 10.93
CA LEU A 152 4.51 1.40 10.92
C LEU A 152 4.93 2.86 10.63
N GLY A 153 3.98 3.79 10.44
CA GLY A 153 4.27 5.20 10.19
C GLY A 153 4.63 5.55 8.73
N TYR A 154 4.46 4.61 7.79
CA TYR A 154 4.64 4.88 6.36
C TYR A 154 3.35 5.44 5.74
N ILE A 155 3.47 6.00 4.53
CA ILE A 155 2.38 6.62 3.80
C ILE A 155 2.16 5.85 2.49
N PRO A 156 1.32 4.79 2.49
CA PRO A 156 0.85 4.12 1.28
C PRO A 156 -0.08 5.04 0.47
N LYS A 157 0.14 5.11 -0.84
CA LYS A 157 -0.72 5.76 -1.85
C LYS A 157 -0.97 4.84 -3.02
N ALA A 158 -1.99 5.12 -3.83
CA ALA A 158 -2.37 4.27 -4.96
C ALA A 158 -1.19 4.05 -5.92
N GLY A 159 -0.87 2.78 -6.21
CA GLY A 159 0.25 2.37 -7.06
C GLY A 159 -0.12 2.02 -8.50
N SER A 160 -1.37 2.25 -8.92
CA SER A 160 -1.91 1.78 -10.21
C SER A 160 -1.12 2.28 -11.42
N LYS A 161 -0.56 3.50 -11.38
CA LYS A 161 0.33 4.05 -12.44
C LYS A 161 1.59 3.21 -12.66
N TYR A 162 2.02 2.44 -11.66
CA TYR A 162 3.17 1.54 -11.71
C TYR A 162 2.75 0.06 -11.80
N GLY A 163 1.45 -0.21 -11.94
CA GLY A 163 0.91 -1.57 -11.98
C GLY A 163 1.02 -2.32 -10.66
N VAL A 164 1.20 -1.63 -9.53
CA VAL A 164 1.23 -2.24 -8.18
C VAL A 164 0.06 -1.72 -7.35
N ASP A 165 -0.16 -2.31 -6.17
CA ASP A 165 -1.26 -1.89 -5.30
C ASP A 165 -0.95 -0.54 -4.63
N TYR A 166 0.26 -0.40 -4.08
CA TYR A 166 0.66 0.81 -3.37
C TYR A 166 2.04 1.33 -3.73
N MET A 167 2.19 2.65 -3.75
CA MET A 167 3.47 3.33 -3.55
C MET A 167 3.63 3.63 -2.07
N ILE A 168 4.73 3.22 -1.45
CA ILE A 168 4.97 3.45 -0.04
C ILE A 168 6.00 4.57 0.11
N TYR A 169 5.62 5.62 0.82
CA TYR A 169 6.50 6.73 1.19
C TYR A 169 6.91 6.61 2.65
N GLU A 170 8.14 7.02 2.95
CA GLU A 170 8.68 7.16 4.29
C GLU A 170 8.36 8.53 4.90
N ARG A 171 8.39 9.59 4.08
CA ARG A 171 8.17 10.99 4.50
C ARG A 171 6.88 11.58 3.93
N GLY A 172 6.51 11.17 2.72
CA GLY A 172 5.28 11.57 2.05
C GLY A 172 5.50 12.08 0.62
N PRO A 173 4.43 12.13 -0.20
CA PRO A 173 4.48 12.70 -1.54
C PRO A 173 5.01 14.15 -1.55
N GLY A 174 5.84 14.49 -2.54
CA GLY A 174 6.43 15.83 -2.69
C GLY A 174 7.69 16.08 -1.84
N LEU A 175 7.94 15.26 -0.81
CA LEU A 175 9.18 15.32 -0.01
C LEU A 175 10.25 14.34 -0.49
N GLU A 176 9.81 13.28 -1.15
CA GLU A 176 10.66 12.24 -1.73
C GLU A 176 9.91 11.49 -2.83
N HIS A 177 10.66 10.70 -3.60
CA HIS A 177 10.07 9.65 -4.41
C HIS A 177 9.81 8.42 -3.54
N ALA A 178 8.64 7.78 -3.67
CA ALA A 178 8.33 6.54 -2.94
C ALA A 178 9.44 5.48 -3.13
N PRO A 179 10.16 5.07 -2.08
CA PRO A 179 11.24 4.09 -2.22
C PRO A 179 10.72 2.68 -2.51
N TYR A 180 9.50 2.34 -2.07
CA TYR A 180 8.93 1.02 -2.28
C TYR A 180 7.68 1.07 -3.17
N LEU A 181 7.60 0.10 -4.06
CA LEU A 181 6.39 -0.27 -4.79
C LEU A 181 5.90 -1.59 -4.20
N CYS A 182 4.67 -1.63 -3.73
CA CYS A 182 4.15 -2.73 -2.92
C CYS A 182 3.05 -3.47 -3.67
N ILE A 183 3.20 -4.79 -3.78
CA ILE A 183 2.15 -5.72 -4.18
C ILE A 183 1.61 -6.40 -2.92
N ALA A 184 0.29 -6.42 -2.76
CA ALA A 184 -0.39 -7.07 -1.66
C ALA A 184 -0.93 -8.44 -2.11
N SER A 185 -0.63 -9.50 -1.37
CA SER A 185 -1.06 -10.88 -1.69
C SER A 185 -1.31 -11.71 -0.44
N ASP A 186 -2.07 -12.79 -0.55
CA ASP A 186 -2.14 -13.82 0.50
C ASP A 186 -0.87 -14.70 0.40
N VAL A 187 -0.36 -15.18 1.54
CA VAL A 187 0.82 -16.05 1.58
C VAL A 187 0.65 -17.34 0.76
N ARG A 188 -0.58 -17.83 0.60
CA ARG A 188 -0.94 -18.99 -0.23
C ARG A 188 -1.09 -18.62 -1.71
N GLY A 189 -1.12 -17.33 -2.02
CA GLY A 189 -1.15 -16.80 -3.39
C GLY A 189 0.06 -17.26 -4.20
N LYS A 190 -0.14 -17.35 -5.52
CA LYS A 190 0.93 -17.68 -6.47
C LYS A 190 1.69 -16.42 -6.86
N VAL A 191 3.00 -16.54 -6.99
CA VAL A 191 3.82 -15.53 -7.67
C VAL A 191 3.39 -15.48 -9.13
N ARG A 192 2.97 -14.31 -9.59
CA ARG A 192 2.50 -14.16 -10.97
C ARG A 192 3.66 -13.75 -11.88
N PRO A 193 3.73 -14.26 -13.12
CA PRO A 193 4.73 -13.84 -14.10
C PRO A 193 4.80 -12.31 -14.28
N ILE A 194 3.64 -11.64 -14.24
CA ILE A 194 3.57 -10.18 -14.35
C ILE A 194 4.30 -9.45 -13.20
N ASP A 195 4.36 -10.02 -12.01
CA ASP A 195 5.06 -9.43 -10.86
C ASP A 195 6.59 -9.48 -11.06
N LEU A 196 7.08 -10.53 -11.73
CA LEU A 196 8.49 -10.68 -12.11
C LEU A 196 8.87 -9.70 -13.23
N ILE A 197 8.02 -9.57 -14.25
CA ILE A 197 8.20 -8.58 -15.34
C ILE A 197 8.24 -7.15 -14.76
N ARG A 198 7.37 -6.85 -13.78
CA ARG A 198 7.38 -5.56 -13.06
C ARG A 198 8.73 -5.32 -12.38
N ALA A 199 9.25 -6.28 -11.63
CA ALA A 199 10.57 -6.16 -11.00
C ALA A 199 11.69 -5.88 -12.03
N GLY A 200 11.65 -6.55 -13.18
CA GLY A 200 12.59 -6.33 -14.29
C GLY A 200 12.52 -4.90 -14.83
N ARG A 201 11.31 -4.38 -15.09
CA ARG A 201 11.11 -3.01 -15.57
C ARG A 201 11.53 -1.95 -14.54
N LEU A 202 11.36 -2.22 -13.26
CA LEU A 202 11.76 -1.30 -12.20
C LEU A 202 13.27 -1.18 -12.09
N ALA A 203 13.98 -2.30 -12.25
CA ALA A 203 15.43 -2.32 -12.22
C ALA A 203 16.10 -1.46 -13.31
N THR A 204 15.41 -1.27 -14.44
CA THR A 204 15.92 -0.44 -15.54
C THR A 204 15.46 1.02 -15.50
N SER A 205 14.42 1.36 -14.72
CA SER A 205 13.76 2.66 -14.84
C SER A 205 13.75 3.54 -13.58
N VAL A 206 14.03 3.02 -12.38
CA VAL A 206 13.95 3.85 -11.15
C VAL A 206 14.74 3.27 -9.96
N ARG A 207 15.21 4.13 -9.04
CA ARG A 207 15.78 3.75 -7.71
C ARG A 207 14.71 3.22 -6.72
N LYS A 208 13.75 2.43 -7.19
CA LYS A 208 12.64 1.89 -6.38
C LYS A 208 12.79 0.39 -6.19
N GLU A 209 12.39 -0.09 -5.03
CA GLU A 209 12.38 -1.51 -4.72
C GLU A 209 10.97 -2.07 -4.78
N LEU A 210 10.80 -3.21 -5.46
CA LEU A 210 9.54 -3.93 -5.43
C LEU A 210 9.47 -4.76 -4.15
N VAL A 211 8.45 -4.50 -3.35
CA VAL A 211 8.14 -5.23 -2.12
C VAL A 211 6.86 -6.03 -2.35
N VAL A 212 6.88 -7.29 -1.93
CA VAL A 212 5.68 -8.12 -1.85
C VAL A 212 5.31 -8.25 -0.39
N SER A 213 4.16 -7.68 -0.01
CA SER A 213 3.60 -7.77 1.33
C SER A 213 2.50 -8.83 1.36
N LEU A 214 2.68 -9.80 2.26
CA LEU A 214 1.94 -11.05 2.30
C LEU A 214 1.13 -11.13 3.59
N VAL A 215 -0.18 -11.29 3.47
CA VAL A 215 -1.04 -11.58 4.61
C VAL A 215 -0.94 -13.07 4.95
N SER A 216 -0.58 -13.36 6.20
CA SER A 216 -0.51 -14.69 6.79
C SER A 216 -1.27 -14.70 8.11
N GLY A 217 -2.59 -14.94 8.03
CA GLY A 217 -3.48 -14.76 9.17
C GLY A 217 -3.62 -13.28 9.54
N GLU A 218 -3.14 -12.92 10.73
CA GLU A 218 -3.12 -11.54 11.24
C GLU A 218 -1.77 -10.83 11.05
N GLU A 219 -0.75 -11.56 10.59
CA GLU A 219 0.57 -10.99 10.34
C GLU A 219 0.73 -10.57 8.87
N VAL A 220 1.58 -9.56 8.66
CA VAL A 220 2.07 -9.19 7.33
C VAL A 220 3.57 -9.45 7.26
N LEU A 221 3.96 -10.37 6.38
CA LEU A 221 5.34 -10.70 6.08
C LEU A 221 5.73 -10.04 4.76
N SER A 222 6.99 -9.63 4.59
CA SER A 222 7.43 -9.01 3.35
C SER A 222 8.76 -9.56 2.84
N TYR A 223 8.92 -9.52 1.52
CA TYR A 223 10.21 -9.70 0.87
C TYR A 223 10.36 -8.67 -0.26
N LYS A 224 11.62 -8.34 -0.57
CA LYS A 224 11.99 -7.55 -1.75
C LYS A 224 12.26 -8.48 -2.92
N LEU A 225 11.86 -8.05 -4.10
CA LEU A 225 12.14 -8.72 -5.36
C LEU A 225 12.95 -7.77 -6.23
N ARG A 226 14.20 -8.11 -6.50
CA ARG A 226 15.11 -7.31 -7.34
C ARG A 226 15.49 -8.10 -8.57
N TRP A 227 15.52 -7.45 -9.73
CA TRP A 227 16.17 -8.05 -10.90
C TRP A 227 17.66 -8.21 -10.61
N PHE A 228 18.19 -9.36 -11.00
CA PHE A 228 19.58 -9.72 -10.77
C PHE A 228 20.21 -10.10 -12.11
N LYS A 229 21.40 -9.54 -12.38
CA LYS A 229 22.27 -10.01 -13.45
C LYS A 229 23.42 -10.79 -12.82
N PRO A 230 23.51 -12.11 -13.07
CA PRO A 230 24.62 -12.93 -12.59
C PRO A 230 25.99 -12.45 -13.11
#